data_AF-A0A6P4DMK9-F1
#
_entry.id   AF-A0A6P4DMK9-F1
#
_cell.length_a   1.000
_cell.length_b   1.000
_cell.length_c   1.000
_cell.angle_alpha   90.00
_cell.angle_beta   90.00
_cell.angle_gamma   90.00
#
_symmetry.space_group_name_H-M   'P 1'
#
loop_
_entity.id
_entity.type
_entity.pdbx_description
1 polymer ?
#
loop_
_entity_poly.entity_id
_entity_poly.type
_entity_poly.pdbx_seq_one_letter_code
_entity_poly.pdbx_strand_id
1 'polypeptide(L)'
;MEKNFDAGNFIDAQLIPGTEEHFHESSLAGQARWMYRTLLRGAVIARKAKFELSGMESLRRRLESAGKANNDLKHEVETLREQLAQSNEKLEAAEKRASSAEKKLEQSDATVSRLVEREMTLEGQVGMAQGRVIALEKEQDEAVSSKEAVEVDLAGWKTKYKEVVKQGKGAILATEEALKAQVKIVAPDFDLSAIGVFKMIKDGKIVDMPKK
;
A
#
# COMPACT_ATOMS: atom_id res chain seq x y z
N MET A 1 45.61 86.37 4.38
CA MET A 1 44.37 85.80 3.82
C MET A 1 43.84 86.80 2.79
N GLU A 2 44.14 86.59 1.51
CA GLU A 2 43.56 87.39 0.43
C GLU A 2 42.06 87.10 0.36
N LYS A 3 41.23 88.10 0.67
CA LYS A 3 39.81 88.07 0.35
C LYS A 3 39.68 88.35 -1.14
N ASN A 4 39.68 87.30 -1.96
CA ASN A 4 39.36 87.44 -3.37
C ASN A 4 37.98 88.08 -3.50
N PHE A 5 37.90 89.24 -4.15
CA PHE A 5 36.64 89.92 -4.40
C PHE A 5 35.77 89.02 -5.30
N ASP A 6 34.70 88.49 -4.74
CA ASP A 6 33.72 87.70 -5.48
C ASP A 6 32.83 88.65 -6.29
N ALA A 7 33.35 89.06 -7.45
CA ALA A 7 32.63 89.89 -8.40
C ALA A 7 31.32 89.24 -8.85
N GLY A 8 31.22 87.90 -8.83
CA GLY A 8 30.01 87.18 -9.16
C GLY A 8 28.91 87.46 -8.13
N ASN A 9 29.19 87.20 -6.86
CA ASN A 9 28.23 87.39 -5.78
C ASN A 9 27.89 88.87 -5.54
N PHE A 10 28.84 89.80 -5.73
CA PHE A 10 28.57 91.24 -5.65
C PHE A 10 27.54 91.70 -6.69
N ILE A 11 27.71 91.27 -7.95
CA ILE A 11 26.79 91.57 -9.04
C ILE A 11 25.43 90.94 -8.77
N ASP A 12 25.40 89.68 -8.31
CA ASP A 12 24.17 88.95 -8.02
C ASP A 12 23.39 89.55 -6.83
N ALA A 13 24.06 90.15 -5.85
CA ALA A 13 23.42 90.77 -4.68
C ALA A 13 23.00 92.25 -4.90
N GLN A 14 23.73 93.03 -5.70
CA GLN A 14 23.53 94.48 -5.84
C GLN A 14 22.74 94.90 -7.09
N LEU A 15 22.47 93.99 -8.04
CA LEU A 15 21.79 94.32 -9.31
C LEU A 15 20.39 93.71 -9.48
N ILE A 16 19.86 93.02 -8.46
CA ILE A 16 18.50 92.42 -8.45
C ILE A 16 17.41 93.51 -8.66
N PRO A 17 16.27 93.20 -9.32
CA PRO A 17 15.13 94.10 -9.47
C PRO A 17 14.56 94.57 -8.12
N GLY A 18 14.29 95.88 -7.99
CA GLY A 18 13.84 96.52 -6.74
C GLY A 18 14.62 97.79 -6.36
N THR A 19 15.78 98.04 -6.99
CA THR A 19 16.57 99.28 -6.81
C THR A 19 16.32 100.26 -7.97
N GLU A 20 15.06 100.51 -8.31
CA GLU A 20 14.67 101.21 -9.55
C GLU A 20 14.77 102.73 -9.50
N GLU A 21 15.28 103.32 -8.43
CA GLU A 21 15.25 104.76 -8.38
C GLU A 21 16.37 105.43 -9.20
N HIS A 22 15.96 105.83 -10.42
CA HIS A 22 16.16 107.17 -10.97
C HIS A 22 17.52 107.50 -11.61
N PHE A 23 17.82 107.06 -12.83
CA PHE A 23 18.79 107.80 -13.67
C PHE A 23 18.49 107.66 -15.17
N HIS A 24 17.40 108.29 -15.62
CA HIS A 24 17.26 108.70 -17.03
C HIS A 24 17.93 110.06 -17.22
N GLU A 25 19.23 110.14 -16.92
CA GLU A 25 20.01 111.32 -17.26
C GLU A 25 20.13 111.40 -18.78
N SER A 26 19.68 112.51 -19.37
CA SER A 26 19.78 112.80 -20.81
C SER A 26 21.20 113.08 -21.30
N SER A 27 22.20 113.01 -20.40
CA SER A 27 23.61 113.07 -20.74
C SER A 27 24.10 111.75 -21.34
N LEU A 28 25.06 111.83 -22.27
CA LEU A 28 25.67 110.64 -22.90
C LEU A 28 26.25 109.67 -21.85
N ALA A 29 26.83 110.21 -20.77
CA ALA A 29 27.37 109.42 -19.66
C ALA A 29 26.27 108.70 -18.86
N GLY A 30 25.12 109.35 -18.65
CA GLY A 30 23.95 108.77 -18.01
C GLY A 30 23.35 107.61 -18.81
N GLN A 31 23.18 107.80 -20.11
CA GLN A 31 22.73 106.75 -21.02
C GLN A 31 23.70 105.56 -21.07
N ALA A 32 25.01 105.82 -21.11
CA ALA A 32 26.03 104.77 -21.08
C ALA A 32 26.00 103.95 -19.77
N ARG A 33 25.86 104.61 -18.61
CA ARG A 33 25.71 103.94 -17.31
C ARG A 33 24.46 103.07 -17.25
N TRP A 34 23.34 103.58 -17.77
CA TRP A 34 22.08 102.83 -17.83
C TRP A 34 22.20 101.59 -18.73
N MET A 35 22.74 101.74 -19.93
CA MET A 35 22.98 100.62 -20.84
C MET A 35 23.89 99.56 -20.22
N TYR A 36 24.98 99.98 -19.58
CA TYR A 36 25.90 99.08 -18.89
C TYR A 36 25.21 98.30 -17.76
N ARG A 37 24.40 98.97 -16.92
CA ARG A 37 23.66 98.31 -15.83
C ARG A 37 22.61 97.34 -16.36
N THR A 38 21.91 97.69 -17.44
CA THR A 38 20.92 96.80 -18.09
C THR A 38 21.59 95.56 -18.68
N LEU A 39 22.73 95.71 -19.34
CA LEU A 39 23.51 94.58 -19.86
C LEU A 39 24.00 93.66 -18.73
N LEU A 40 24.50 94.22 -17.61
CA LEU A 40 24.90 93.43 -16.46
C LEU A 40 23.71 92.68 -15.82
N ARG A 41 22.55 93.32 -15.68
CA ARG A 41 21.31 92.65 -15.20
C ARG A 41 20.91 91.50 -16.11
N GLY A 42 20.92 91.73 -17.43
CA GLY A 42 20.66 90.68 -18.41
C GLY A 42 21.63 89.50 -18.28
N ALA A 43 22.92 89.77 -18.05
CA ALA A 43 23.93 88.75 -17.84
C ALA A 43 23.71 87.93 -16.55
N VAL A 44 23.30 88.57 -15.45
CA VAL A 44 22.94 87.89 -14.18
C VAL A 44 21.73 86.99 -14.38
N ILE A 45 20.67 87.52 -14.98
CA ILE A 45 19.43 86.76 -15.24
C ILE A 45 19.74 85.57 -16.15
N ALA A 46 20.51 85.77 -17.23
CA ALA A 46 20.90 84.69 -18.13
C ALA A 46 21.77 83.64 -17.44
N ARG A 47 22.68 84.03 -16.55
CA ARG A 47 23.50 83.11 -15.75
C ARG A 47 22.64 82.26 -14.82
N LYS A 48 21.72 82.89 -14.08
CA LYS A 48 20.78 82.19 -13.19
C LYS A 48 19.87 81.25 -13.97
N ALA A 49 19.28 81.72 -15.05
CA ALA A 49 18.44 80.90 -15.93
C ALA A 49 19.21 79.69 -16.50
N LYS A 50 20.47 79.87 -16.91
CA LYS A 50 21.31 78.78 -17.40
C LYS A 50 21.57 77.72 -16.33
N PHE A 51 21.84 78.13 -15.09
CA PHE A 51 22.01 77.20 -13.97
C PHE A 51 20.72 76.42 -13.70
N GLU A 52 19.58 77.09 -13.58
CA GLU A 52 18.27 76.47 -13.36
C GLU A 52 17.88 75.50 -14.49
N LEU A 53 18.11 75.88 -15.76
CA LEU A 53 17.86 75.02 -16.92
C LEU A 53 18.70 73.75 -16.87
N SER A 54 20.00 73.86 -16.51
CA SER A 54 20.86 72.68 -16.36
C SER A 54 20.42 71.75 -15.21
N GLY A 55 19.91 72.33 -14.11
CA GLY A 55 19.30 71.57 -13.01
C GLY A 55 18.02 70.86 -13.46
N MET A 56 17.17 71.54 -14.22
CA MET A 56 15.93 70.99 -14.74
C MET A 56 16.16 69.84 -15.73
N GLU A 57 17.18 69.95 -16.59
CA GLU A 57 17.60 68.85 -17.48
C GLU A 57 18.07 67.61 -16.71
N SER A 58 18.84 67.81 -15.63
CA SER A 58 19.28 66.71 -14.76
C SER A 58 18.09 66.02 -14.09
N LEU A 59 17.15 66.80 -13.55
CA LEU A 59 15.92 66.27 -12.97
C LEU A 59 15.05 65.53 -13.99
N ARG A 60 14.93 66.06 -15.22
CA ARG A 60 14.22 65.38 -16.32
C ARG A 60 14.85 64.02 -16.62
N ARG A 61 16.18 63.94 -16.76
CA ARG A 61 16.88 62.65 -17.00
C ARG A 61 16.66 61.66 -15.86
N ARG A 62 16.70 62.13 -14.60
CA ARG A 62 16.41 61.27 -13.43
C ARG A 62 14.96 60.77 -13.42
N LEU A 63 14.01 61.63 -13.78
CA LEU A 63 12.60 61.25 -13.88
C LEU A 63 12.37 60.21 -14.98
N GLU A 64 12.95 60.40 -16.16
CA GLU A 64 12.89 59.43 -17.26
C GLU A 64 13.51 58.08 -16.85
N SER A 65 14.67 58.10 -16.18
CA SER A 65 15.32 56.89 -15.68
C SER A 65 14.47 56.18 -14.61
N ALA A 66 13.88 56.93 -13.68
CA ALA A 66 12.98 56.37 -12.66
C ALA A 66 11.69 55.81 -13.29
N GLY A 67 11.17 56.46 -14.33
CA GLY A 67 10.03 55.97 -15.10
C GLY A 67 10.32 54.64 -15.78
N LYS A 68 11.49 54.49 -16.40
CA LYS A 68 11.95 53.22 -16.97
C LYS A 68 12.05 52.11 -15.91
N ALA A 69 12.74 52.38 -14.81
CA ALA A 69 12.87 51.43 -13.71
C ALA A 69 11.51 51.00 -13.11
N ASN A 70 10.56 51.93 -13.00
CA ASN A 70 9.20 51.62 -12.54
C ASN A 70 8.45 50.70 -13.50
N ASN A 71 8.60 50.92 -14.82
CA ASN A 71 8.00 50.02 -15.81
C ASN A 71 8.62 48.62 -15.76
N ASP A 72 9.94 48.53 -15.62
CA ASP A 72 10.64 47.25 -15.49
C ASP A 72 10.15 46.50 -14.23
N LEU A 73 10.04 47.20 -13.09
CA LEU A 73 9.49 46.63 -11.85
C LEU A 73 8.04 46.19 -12.00
N LYS A 74 7.20 46.93 -12.73
CA LYS A 74 5.82 46.50 -13.00
C LYS A 74 5.77 45.21 -13.80
N HIS A 75 6.64 45.06 -14.80
CA HIS A 75 6.74 43.82 -15.56
C HIS A 75 7.20 42.66 -14.67
N GLU A 76 8.21 42.88 -13.82
CA GLU A 76 8.68 41.85 -12.88
C GLU A 76 7.58 41.42 -11.91
N VAL A 77 6.85 42.39 -11.31
CA VAL A 77 5.71 42.10 -10.43
C VAL A 77 4.64 41.27 -11.14
N GLU A 78 4.33 41.56 -12.39
CA GLU A 78 3.32 40.80 -13.14
C GLU A 78 3.80 39.38 -13.43
N THR A 79 5.06 39.20 -13.83
CA THR A 79 5.63 37.85 -14.03
C THR A 79 5.64 37.04 -12.73
N LEU A 80 5.94 37.65 -11.59
CA LEU A 80 5.91 36.99 -10.29
C LEU A 80 4.48 36.60 -9.88
N ARG A 81 3.48 37.43 -10.21
CA ARG A 81 2.06 37.09 -9.98
C ARG A 81 1.63 35.90 -10.82
N GLU A 82 2.01 35.86 -12.09
CA GLU A 82 1.72 34.71 -12.96
C GLU A 82 2.38 33.43 -12.44
N GLN A 83 3.65 33.50 -12.02
CA GLN A 83 4.36 32.38 -11.42
C GLN A 83 3.70 31.90 -10.12
N LEU A 84 3.27 32.84 -9.27
CA LEU A 84 2.57 32.52 -8.03
C LEU A 84 1.22 31.83 -8.29
N ALA A 85 0.45 32.32 -9.27
CA ALA A 85 -0.81 31.70 -9.67
C ALA A 85 -0.59 30.26 -10.17
N GLN A 86 0.37 30.05 -11.06
CA GLN A 86 0.72 28.71 -11.55
C GLN A 86 1.21 27.78 -10.43
N SER A 87 1.98 28.30 -9.48
CA SER A 87 2.44 27.52 -8.32
C SER A 87 1.28 27.11 -7.42
N ASN A 88 0.33 28.01 -7.18
CA ASN A 88 -0.86 27.72 -6.37
C ASN A 88 -1.74 26.66 -7.04
N GLU A 89 -1.95 26.73 -8.36
CA GLU A 89 -2.68 25.68 -9.10
C GLU A 89 -2.01 24.31 -8.99
N LYS A 90 -0.67 24.27 -9.07
CA LYS A 90 0.11 23.04 -8.88
C LYS A 90 -0.02 22.51 -7.46
N LEU A 91 -0.02 23.39 -6.46
CA LEU A 91 -0.20 23.04 -5.05
C LEU A 91 -1.58 22.41 -4.83
N GLU A 92 -2.66 23.05 -5.29
CA GLU A 92 -4.02 22.52 -5.16
C GLU A 92 -4.17 21.16 -5.86
N ALA A 93 -3.57 21.00 -7.04
CA ALA A 93 -3.58 19.72 -7.75
C ALA A 93 -2.80 18.64 -6.98
N ALA A 94 -1.69 18.99 -6.34
CA ALA A 94 -0.91 18.08 -5.50
C ALA A 94 -1.68 17.69 -4.24
N GLU A 95 -2.35 18.64 -3.56
CA GLU A 95 -3.18 18.38 -2.38
C GLU A 95 -4.36 17.46 -2.70
N LYS A 96 -5.06 17.68 -3.81
CA LYS A 96 -6.14 16.80 -4.27
C LYS A 96 -5.63 15.38 -4.54
N ARG A 97 -4.45 15.24 -5.15
CA ARG A 97 -3.81 13.93 -5.38
C ARG A 97 -3.44 13.27 -4.06
N ALA A 98 -2.83 14.01 -3.13
CA ALA A 98 -2.45 13.51 -1.81
C ALA A 98 -3.68 12.99 -1.04
N SER A 99 -4.77 13.78 -0.97
CA SER A 99 -6.01 13.34 -0.33
C SER A 99 -6.62 12.10 -1.00
N SER A 100 -6.54 12.00 -2.33
CA SER A 100 -7.03 10.81 -3.04
C SER A 100 -6.17 9.56 -2.76
N ALA A 101 -4.85 9.75 -2.58
CA ALA A 101 -3.92 8.68 -2.26
C ALA A 101 -4.10 8.19 -0.82
N GLU A 102 -4.31 9.11 0.13
CA GLU A 102 -4.62 8.82 1.53
C GLU A 102 -5.87 7.95 1.66
N LYS A 103 -6.98 8.32 0.98
CA LYS A 103 -8.20 7.50 0.96
C LYS A 103 -7.98 6.09 0.41
N LYS A 104 -7.13 5.95 -0.62
CA LYS A 104 -6.79 4.62 -1.17
C LYS A 104 -5.92 3.82 -0.20
N LEU A 105 -5.03 4.48 0.52
CA LEU A 105 -4.20 3.86 1.55
C LEU A 105 -5.09 3.32 2.68
N GLU A 106 -6.01 4.12 3.19
CA GLU A 106 -6.98 3.68 4.22
C GLU A 106 -7.81 2.47 3.78
N GLN A 107 -8.28 2.46 2.53
CA GLN A 107 -9.00 1.31 1.96
C GLN A 107 -8.11 0.07 1.84
N SER A 108 -6.84 0.25 1.46
CA SER A 108 -5.87 -0.84 1.40
C SER A 108 -5.59 -1.40 2.79
N ASP A 109 -5.38 -0.56 3.78
CA ASP A 109 -5.11 -0.96 5.17
C ASP A 109 -6.29 -1.71 5.78
N ALA A 110 -7.52 -1.26 5.52
CA ALA A 110 -8.73 -1.97 5.90
C ALA A 110 -8.82 -3.36 5.24
N THR A 111 -8.42 -3.46 3.97
CA THR A 111 -8.41 -4.73 3.23
C THR A 111 -7.35 -5.67 3.78
N VAL A 112 -6.14 -5.18 4.06
CA VAL A 112 -5.05 -5.95 4.67
C VAL A 112 -5.48 -6.47 6.04
N SER A 113 -6.06 -5.62 6.88
CA SER A 113 -6.55 -6.02 8.21
C SER A 113 -7.55 -7.18 8.13
N ARG A 114 -8.53 -7.08 7.21
CA ARG A 114 -9.50 -8.16 6.97
C ARG A 114 -8.85 -9.45 6.45
N LEU A 115 -7.83 -9.35 5.60
CA LEU A 115 -7.10 -10.51 5.09
C LEU A 115 -6.31 -11.21 6.20
N VAL A 116 -5.66 -10.44 7.09
CA VAL A 116 -4.92 -10.97 8.24
C VAL A 116 -5.86 -11.71 9.20
N GLU A 117 -7.03 -11.16 9.51
CA GLU A 117 -8.03 -11.86 10.35
C GLU A 117 -8.48 -13.18 9.71
N ARG A 118 -8.69 -13.18 8.39
CA ARG A 118 -9.07 -14.38 7.64
C ARG A 118 -7.95 -15.42 7.63
N GLU A 119 -6.70 -14.99 7.48
CA GLU A 119 -5.52 -15.85 7.52
C GLU A 119 -5.41 -16.54 8.88
N MET A 120 -5.49 -15.80 9.99
CA MET A 120 -5.49 -16.39 11.33
C MET A 120 -6.62 -17.41 11.54
N THR A 121 -7.80 -17.11 11.00
CA THR A 121 -8.95 -18.04 11.06
C THR A 121 -8.67 -19.33 10.29
N LEU A 122 -8.09 -19.21 9.09
CA LEU A 122 -7.73 -20.37 8.25
C LEU A 122 -6.61 -21.19 8.87
N GLU A 123 -5.57 -20.55 9.43
CA GLU A 123 -4.51 -21.25 10.17
C GLU A 123 -5.08 -22.07 11.33
N GLY A 124 -6.02 -21.50 12.09
CA GLY A 124 -6.73 -22.23 13.15
C GLY A 124 -7.53 -23.42 12.62
N GLN A 125 -8.23 -23.27 11.50
CA GLN A 125 -8.96 -24.37 10.85
C GLN A 125 -8.02 -25.47 10.35
N VAL A 126 -6.88 -25.10 9.77
CA VAL A 126 -5.85 -26.06 9.31
C VAL A 126 -5.28 -26.82 10.49
N GLY A 127 -4.97 -26.16 11.60
CA GLY A 127 -4.49 -26.82 12.83
C GLY A 127 -5.50 -27.84 13.37
N MET A 128 -6.79 -27.48 13.41
CA MET A 128 -7.85 -28.42 13.80
C MET A 128 -7.99 -29.59 12.83
N ALA A 129 -7.91 -29.34 11.53
CA ALA A 129 -8.00 -30.38 10.51
C ALA A 129 -6.82 -31.36 10.60
N GLN A 130 -5.59 -30.85 10.80
CA GLN A 130 -4.41 -31.67 11.04
C GLN A 130 -4.57 -32.53 12.29
N GLY A 131 -5.06 -31.98 13.40
CA GLY A 131 -5.34 -32.75 14.62
C GLY A 131 -6.35 -33.89 14.38
N ARG A 132 -7.39 -33.65 13.58
CA ARG A 132 -8.37 -34.69 13.20
C ARG A 132 -7.75 -35.77 12.32
N VAL A 133 -6.89 -35.41 11.36
CA VAL A 133 -6.19 -36.38 10.51
C VAL A 133 -5.32 -37.29 11.36
N ILE A 134 -4.53 -36.75 12.28
CA ILE A 134 -3.68 -37.55 13.19
C ILE A 134 -4.52 -38.51 14.03
N ALA A 135 -5.68 -38.07 14.54
CA ALA A 135 -6.57 -38.93 15.30
C ALA A 135 -7.15 -40.08 14.46
N LEU A 136 -7.59 -39.78 13.22
CA LEU A 136 -8.12 -40.78 12.30
C LEU A 136 -7.06 -41.78 11.83
N GLU A 137 -5.83 -41.32 11.58
CA GLU A 137 -4.69 -42.20 11.25
C GLU A 137 -4.43 -43.20 12.38
N LYS A 138 -4.47 -42.74 13.64
CA LYS A 138 -4.33 -43.61 14.81
C LYS A 138 -5.48 -44.61 14.92
N GLU A 139 -6.73 -44.17 14.76
CA GLU A 139 -7.89 -45.08 14.76
C GLU A 139 -7.81 -46.12 13.64
N GLN A 140 -7.30 -45.71 12.47
CA GLN A 140 -7.08 -46.61 11.34
C GLN A 140 -6.02 -47.67 11.67
N ASP A 141 -4.88 -47.28 12.24
CA ASP A 141 -3.82 -48.22 12.63
C ASP A 141 -4.30 -49.24 13.67
N GLU A 142 -5.09 -48.80 14.65
CA GLU A 142 -5.73 -49.67 15.64
C GLU A 142 -6.73 -50.63 14.98
N ALA A 143 -7.57 -50.14 14.06
CA ALA A 143 -8.52 -50.96 13.34
C ALA A 143 -7.84 -52.00 12.42
N VAL A 144 -6.74 -51.62 11.76
CA VAL A 144 -5.93 -52.53 10.93
C VAL A 144 -5.33 -53.63 11.82
N SER A 145 -4.71 -53.27 12.94
CA SER A 145 -4.13 -54.23 13.89
C SER A 145 -5.20 -55.20 14.43
N SER A 146 -6.39 -54.69 14.77
CA SER A 146 -7.51 -55.52 15.23
C SER A 146 -8.00 -56.46 14.13
N LYS A 147 -8.07 -56.00 12.87
CA LYS A 147 -8.47 -56.83 11.74
C LYS A 147 -7.49 -57.98 11.52
N GLU A 148 -6.19 -57.69 11.55
CA GLU A 148 -5.14 -58.71 11.40
C GLU A 148 -5.22 -59.77 12.51
N ALA A 149 -5.44 -59.36 13.77
CA ALA A 149 -5.63 -60.29 14.88
C ALA A 149 -6.83 -61.22 14.66
N VAL A 150 -7.98 -60.67 14.21
CA VAL A 150 -9.18 -61.47 13.91
C VAL A 150 -8.94 -62.43 12.74
N GLU A 151 -8.19 -62.02 11.72
CA GLU A 151 -7.85 -62.90 10.59
C GLU A 151 -6.97 -64.08 11.03
N VAL A 152 -5.99 -63.83 11.92
CA VAL A 152 -5.15 -64.87 12.53
C VAL A 152 -5.99 -65.83 13.37
N ASP A 153 -6.86 -65.30 14.23
CA ASP A 153 -7.76 -66.12 15.05
C ASP A 153 -8.69 -66.96 14.18
N LEU A 154 -9.27 -66.39 13.14
CA LEU A 154 -10.14 -67.10 12.20
C LEU A 154 -9.40 -68.24 11.50
N ALA A 155 -8.15 -68.02 11.10
CA ALA A 155 -7.31 -69.08 10.53
C ALA A 155 -7.01 -70.20 11.56
N GLY A 156 -6.75 -69.83 12.82
CA GLY A 156 -6.61 -70.77 13.94
C GLY A 156 -7.89 -71.56 14.23
N TRP A 157 -9.05 -70.93 14.19
CA TRP A 157 -10.34 -71.59 14.37
C TRP A 157 -10.66 -72.54 13.22
N LYS A 158 -10.37 -72.16 11.96
CA LYS A 158 -10.56 -73.05 10.79
C LYS A 158 -9.71 -74.31 10.88
N THR A 159 -8.47 -74.21 11.35
CA THR A 159 -7.57 -75.38 11.51
C THR A 159 -8.05 -76.28 12.65
N LYS A 160 -8.34 -75.72 13.83
CA LYS A 160 -8.93 -76.47 14.96
C LYS A 160 -10.24 -77.17 14.56
N TYR A 161 -11.13 -76.48 13.85
CA TYR A 161 -12.39 -77.06 13.39
C TYR A 161 -12.16 -78.27 12.48
N LYS A 162 -11.26 -78.18 11.49
CA LYS A 162 -10.90 -79.31 10.63
C LYS A 162 -10.37 -80.50 11.42
N GLU A 163 -9.55 -80.24 12.43
CA GLU A 163 -8.99 -81.29 13.29
C GLU A 163 -10.07 -81.96 14.15
N VAL A 164 -10.93 -81.19 14.82
CA VAL A 164 -12.06 -81.72 15.62
C VAL A 164 -13.01 -82.54 14.73
N VAL A 165 -13.30 -82.07 13.51
CA VAL A 165 -14.13 -82.83 12.57
C VAL A 165 -13.45 -84.16 12.19
N LYS A 166 -12.12 -84.17 11.97
CA LYS A 166 -11.38 -85.40 11.66
C LYS A 166 -11.37 -86.36 12.84
N GLN A 167 -11.10 -85.87 14.04
CA GLN A 167 -11.11 -86.66 15.28
C GLN A 167 -12.51 -87.22 15.55
N GLY A 168 -13.55 -86.40 15.43
CA GLY A 168 -14.95 -86.81 15.61
C GLY A 168 -15.36 -87.88 14.60
N LYS A 169 -15.03 -87.73 13.31
CA LYS A 169 -15.25 -88.78 12.30
C LYS A 169 -14.51 -90.07 12.65
N GLY A 170 -13.26 -89.99 13.11
CA GLY A 170 -12.47 -91.14 13.53
C GLY A 170 -13.07 -91.88 14.73
N ALA A 171 -13.46 -91.15 15.78
CA ALA A 171 -14.11 -91.70 16.97
C ALA A 171 -15.44 -92.38 16.61
N ILE A 172 -16.25 -91.73 15.77
CA ILE A 172 -17.49 -92.28 15.23
C ILE A 172 -17.26 -93.63 14.54
N LEU A 173 -16.29 -93.70 13.63
CA LEU A 173 -15.97 -94.94 12.91
C LEU A 173 -15.45 -96.03 13.86
N ALA A 174 -14.61 -95.68 14.84
CA ALA A 174 -14.11 -96.64 15.82
C ALA A 174 -15.26 -97.20 16.69
N THR A 175 -16.21 -96.36 17.08
CA THR A 175 -17.42 -96.83 17.80
C THR A 175 -18.33 -97.68 16.93
N GLU A 176 -18.43 -97.39 15.63
CA GLU A 176 -19.17 -98.23 14.67
C GLU A 176 -18.58 -99.64 14.60
N GLU A 177 -17.27 -99.75 14.42
CA GLU A 177 -16.58 -101.02 14.33
C GLU A 177 -16.65 -101.80 15.66
N ALA A 178 -16.56 -101.12 16.80
CA ALA A 178 -16.76 -101.75 18.10
C ALA A 178 -18.21 -102.29 18.27
N LEU A 179 -19.22 -101.54 17.83
CA LEU A 179 -20.62 -101.99 17.83
C LEU A 179 -20.82 -103.19 16.90
N LYS A 180 -20.29 -103.16 15.68
CA LYS A 180 -20.35 -104.31 14.76
C LYS A 180 -19.70 -105.55 15.35
N ALA A 181 -18.54 -105.40 16.00
CA ALA A 181 -17.85 -106.49 16.67
C ALA A 181 -18.69 -107.08 17.82
N GLN A 182 -19.30 -106.23 18.66
CA GLN A 182 -20.20 -106.67 19.73
C GLN A 182 -21.44 -107.40 19.18
N VAL A 183 -22.09 -106.86 18.15
CA VAL A 183 -23.27 -107.47 17.53
C VAL A 183 -22.94 -108.83 16.92
N LYS A 184 -21.78 -108.97 16.27
CA LYS A 184 -21.33 -110.25 15.71
C LYS A 184 -21.13 -111.35 16.75
N ILE A 185 -20.79 -110.98 18.00
CA ILE A 185 -20.68 -111.92 19.12
C ILE A 185 -22.07 -112.35 19.61
N VAL A 186 -23.04 -111.43 19.68
CA VAL A 186 -24.38 -111.69 20.24
C VAL A 186 -25.32 -112.33 19.21
N ALA A 187 -25.18 -112.00 17.93
CA ALA A 187 -26.04 -112.46 16.83
C ALA A 187 -25.21 -112.70 15.55
N PRO A 188 -24.65 -113.91 15.36
CA PRO A 188 -23.70 -114.20 14.27
C PRO A 188 -24.27 -114.04 12.86
N ASP A 189 -25.58 -114.28 12.70
CA ASP A 189 -26.28 -114.25 11.41
C ASP A 189 -26.93 -112.88 11.10
N PHE A 190 -26.70 -111.87 11.96
CA PHE A 190 -27.28 -110.53 11.80
C PHE A 190 -26.58 -109.74 10.68
N ASP A 191 -27.35 -109.06 9.82
CA ASP A 191 -26.81 -108.22 8.76
C ASP A 191 -26.17 -106.95 9.33
N LEU A 192 -24.83 -106.96 9.42
CA LEU A 192 -24.03 -105.85 9.93
C LEU A 192 -24.08 -104.61 9.01
N SER A 193 -24.59 -104.72 7.77
CA SER A 193 -24.78 -103.59 6.85
C SER A 193 -25.84 -102.59 7.35
N ALA A 194 -26.72 -103.04 8.25
CA ALA A 194 -27.70 -102.18 8.90
C ALA A 194 -27.06 -101.21 9.92
N ILE A 195 -25.86 -101.52 10.43
CA ILE A 195 -25.13 -100.72 11.42
C ILE A 195 -24.15 -99.80 10.69
N GLY A 196 -24.53 -98.53 10.56
CA GLY A 196 -23.69 -97.49 9.95
C GLY A 196 -24.04 -96.11 10.50
N VAL A 197 -23.05 -95.24 10.72
CA VAL A 197 -23.24 -94.07 11.60
C VAL A 197 -23.83 -92.84 10.92
N PHE A 198 -23.70 -92.68 9.60
CA PHE A 198 -24.26 -91.52 8.91
C PHE A 198 -25.58 -91.88 8.24
N LYS A 199 -26.62 -92.02 9.05
CA LYS A 199 -27.99 -92.21 8.57
C LYS A 199 -28.86 -91.04 8.98
N MET A 200 -29.71 -90.57 8.07
CA MET A 200 -30.74 -89.57 8.36
C MET A 200 -32.12 -90.22 8.28
N ILE A 201 -33.08 -89.71 9.04
CA ILE A 201 -34.49 -90.10 8.88
C ILE A 201 -35.10 -89.18 7.83
N LYS A 202 -35.53 -89.77 6.72
CA LYS A 202 -36.28 -89.07 5.66
C LYS A 202 -37.55 -89.85 5.38
N ASP A 203 -38.70 -89.19 5.51
CA ASP A 203 -40.03 -89.77 5.29
C ASP A 203 -40.27 -91.08 6.08
N GLY A 204 -39.83 -91.10 7.34
CA GLY A 204 -39.98 -92.26 8.24
C GLY A 204 -39.06 -93.45 7.96
N LYS A 205 -38.16 -93.35 6.97
CA LYS A 205 -37.16 -94.37 6.65
C LYS A 205 -35.77 -93.91 7.06
N ILE A 206 -34.95 -94.85 7.52
CA ILE A 206 -33.54 -94.63 7.82
C ILE A 206 -32.78 -94.74 6.50
N VAL A 207 -32.16 -93.65 6.05
CA VAL A 207 -31.45 -93.56 4.77
C VAL A 207 -30.02 -93.10 5.00
N ASP A 208 -29.07 -93.60 4.23
CA ASP A 208 -27.69 -93.12 4.30
C ASP A 208 -27.60 -91.64 3.96
N MET A 209 -26.81 -90.89 4.73
CA MET A 209 -26.52 -89.50 4.40
C MET A 209 -25.75 -89.45 3.07
N PRO A 210 -26.12 -88.53 2.15
CA PRO A 210 -25.40 -88.36 0.90
C PRO A 210 -23.95 -87.96 1.17
N LYS A 211 -23.01 -88.70 0.57
CA LYS A 211 -21.59 -88.35 0.59
C LYS A 211 -21.43 -87.03 -0.20
N LYS A 212 -21.11 -85.95 0.50
CA LYS A 212 -20.62 -84.69 -0.08
C LYS A 212 -19.10 -84.63 0.05
#